data_AF-A0A7S1RB90-F1
#
_entry.id   AF-A0A7S1RB90-F1
#
_cell.length_a   1.000
_cell.length_b   1.000
_cell.length_c   1.000
_cell.angle_alpha   90.00
_cell.angle_beta   90.00
_cell.angle_gamma   90.00
#
_symmetry.space_group_name_H-M   'P 1'
#
loop_
_entity.id
_entity.type
_entity.pdbx_description
1 polymer ?
#
loop_
_entity_poly.entity_id
_entity_poly.type
_entity_poly.pdbx_seq_one_letter_code
_entity_poly.pdbx_strand_id
1 'polypeptide(L)'
;AKVLALDAKDGAQLWECGPFNSMGRGIGGTSDAPGSRDLAGVAWANPVACANGSIFIGWHQLKMLEIDGATGEVRAEIRSAVGVQAGVAVGPDMLVVPSVKFLYI
;
A
#
# COMPACT_ATOMS: atom_id res chain seq x y z
N ALA A 1 0.18 4.91 -10.45
CA ALA A 1 1.11 4.55 -9.34
C ALA A 1 1.57 3.12 -9.52
N LYS A 2 2.74 2.76 -8.97
CA LYS A 2 3.32 1.41 -9.00
C LYS A 2 3.88 1.09 -7.62
N VAL A 3 4.00 -0.19 -7.30
CA VAL A 3 4.73 -0.67 -6.12
C VAL A 3 6.03 -1.29 -6.62
N LEU A 4 7.14 -0.95 -5.97
CA LEU A 4 8.46 -1.48 -6.30
C LEU A 4 8.99 -2.27 -5.11
N ALA A 5 9.61 -3.41 -5.38
CA ALA A 5 10.54 -4.04 -4.45
C ALA A 5 11.96 -3.82 -4.92
N LEU A 6 12.81 -3.44 -3.98
CA LEU A 6 14.23 -3.18 -4.19
C LEU A 6 15.04 -4.10 -3.27
N ASP A 7 16.19 -4.56 -3.73
CA ASP A 7 17.17 -5.22 -2.87
C ASP A 7 17.73 -4.20 -1.88
N ALA A 8 17.71 -4.54 -0.59
CA ALA A 8 18.15 -3.63 0.46
C ALA A 8 19.67 -3.35 0.47
N LYS A 9 20.46 -4.20 -0.19
CA LYS A 9 21.93 -4.10 -0.21
C LYS A 9 22.41 -3.08 -1.23
N ASP A 10 21.81 -3.05 -2.41
CA ASP A 10 22.27 -2.25 -3.55
C ASP A 10 21.18 -1.40 -4.22
N GLY A 11 19.92 -1.53 -3.79
CA GLY A 11 18.79 -0.80 -4.35
C GLY A 11 18.33 -1.33 -5.71
N ALA A 12 18.82 -2.49 -6.18
CA ALA A 12 18.39 -3.06 -7.44
C ALA A 12 16.91 -3.41 -7.43
N GLN A 13 16.17 -3.07 -8.49
CA GLN A 13 14.76 -3.41 -8.61
C GLN A 13 14.59 -4.93 -8.76
N LEU A 14 13.86 -5.53 -7.83
CA LEU A 14 13.50 -6.95 -7.84
C LEU A 14 12.25 -7.19 -8.69
N TRP A 15 11.20 -6.42 -8.42
CA TRP A 15 9.95 -6.49 -9.17
C TRP A 15 9.17 -5.18 -9.12
N GLU A 16 8.19 -5.08 -10.02
CA GLU A 16 7.23 -3.99 -10.11
C GLU A 16 5.81 -4.57 -10.15
N CYS A 17 4.89 -3.97 -9.41
CA CYS A 17 3.46 -4.27 -9.47
C CYS A 17 2.66 -3.04 -9.88
N GLY A 18 1.80 -3.17 -10.90
CA GLY A 18 1.01 -2.09 -11.49
C GLY A 18 0.85 -2.24 -13.01
N PRO A 19 0.47 -1.17 -13.75
CA PRO A 19 0.16 0.17 -13.24
C PRO A 19 -1.20 0.19 -12.53
N PHE A 20 -1.28 0.97 -11.46
CA PHE A 20 -2.54 1.30 -10.83
C PHE A 20 -2.98 2.70 -11.24
N ASN A 21 -4.24 2.85 -11.68
CA ASN A 21 -4.80 4.15 -12.03
C ASN A 21 -4.82 5.05 -10.78
N SER A 22 -4.10 6.16 -10.84
CA SER A 22 -3.89 7.06 -9.71
C SER A 22 -5.22 7.62 -9.19
N MET A 23 -5.55 7.42 -7.91
CA MET A 23 -6.53 8.26 -7.21
C MET A 23 -5.83 9.21 -6.24
N GLY A 24 -4.98 10.08 -6.79
CA GLY A 24 -4.58 11.37 -6.24
C GLY A 24 -3.71 11.45 -4.98
N ARG A 25 -3.42 10.35 -4.27
CA ARG A 25 -2.58 10.38 -3.06
C ARG A 25 -1.65 9.17 -3.04
N GLY A 26 -0.36 9.44 -2.82
CA GLY A 26 0.75 8.53 -3.10
C GLY A 26 0.63 7.17 -2.42
N ILE A 27 0.98 6.13 -3.19
CA ILE A 27 1.68 4.97 -2.65
C ILE A 27 3.08 5.49 -2.33
N GLY A 28 3.62 5.22 -1.14
CA GLY A 28 4.84 5.83 -0.62
C GLY A 28 5.90 6.05 -1.69
N GLY A 29 6.24 7.33 -1.93
CA GLY A 29 7.16 7.76 -2.97
C GLY A 29 7.11 9.28 -3.14
N THR A 30 8.26 9.90 -3.40
CA THR A 30 8.37 11.30 -3.78
C THR A 30 7.81 11.48 -5.20
N SER A 31 7.11 12.58 -5.46
CA SER A 31 6.64 12.91 -6.81
C SER A 31 7.56 13.95 -7.45
N ASP A 32 8.20 13.63 -8.58
CA ASP A 32 9.05 14.57 -9.33
C ASP A 32 8.25 15.50 -10.27
N ALA A 33 6.93 15.63 -10.07
CA ALA A 33 6.08 16.45 -10.93
C ALA A 33 6.20 17.95 -10.60
N PRO A 34 6.45 18.83 -11.58
CA PRO A 34 6.53 20.28 -11.37
C PRO A 34 5.20 20.84 -10.85
N GLY A 35 5.24 21.58 -9.74
CA GLY A 35 4.05 22.13 -9.09
C GLY A 35 3.38 21.20 -8.08
N SER A 36 3.97 20.02 -7.80
CA SER A 36 3.66 19.31 -6.55
C SER A 36 4.14 20.20 -5.39
N ARG A 37 3.19 20.89 -4.73
CA ARG A 37 3.43 21.33 -3.36
C ARG A 37 3.77 20.06 -2.59
N ASP A 38 4.82 20.07 -1.78
CA ASP A 38 5.27 18.98 -0.91
C ASP A 38 4.14 18.41 -0.03
N LEU A 39 3.23 17.68 -0.64
CA LEU A 39 2.38 16.69 -0.03
C LEU A 39 3.08 15.38 -0.36
N ALA A 40 4.29 15.22 0.21
CA ALA A 40 5.03 13.97 0.21
C ALA A 40 4.04 12.81 0.24
N GLY A 41 4.08 11.95 -0.79
CA GLY A 41 3.04 10.97 -1.09
C GLY A 41 2.52 10.29 0.17
N VAL A 42 1.36 10.76 0.65
CA VAL A 42 0.82 10.29 1.93
C VAL A 42 0.18 8.93 1.70
N ALA A 43 1.01 7.88 1.74
CA ALA A 43 0.51 6.57 2.09
C ALA A 43 0.07 6.67 3.54
N TRP A 44 -1.23 6.78 3.79
CA TRP A 44 -1.75 6.80 5.17
C TRP A 44 -1.65 5.43 5.85
N ALA A 45 -1.48 4.36 5.07
CA ALA A 45 -1.20 3.02 5.58
C ALA A 45 0.18 2.57 5.11
N ASN A 46 1.04 2.17 6.06
CA ASN A 46 2.33 1.54 5.75
C ASN A 46 2.09 0.14 5.15
N PRO A 47 2.87 -0.28 4.14
CA PRO A 47 2.85 -1.66 3.69
C PRO A 47 3.27 -2.60 4.83
N VAL A 48 2.69 -3.79 4.89
CA VAL A 48 3.02 -4.81 5.89
C VAL A 48 3.50 -6.07 5.21
N ALA A 49 4.71 -6.50 5.57
CA ALA A 49 5.25 -7.79 5.15
C ALA A 49 4.94 -8.86 6.22
N CYS A 50 4.39 -9.98 5.77
CA CYS A 50 4.04 -11.11 6.61
C CYS A 50 5.11 -12.21 6.52
N ALA A 51 5.26 -13.00 7.59
CA ALA A 51 6.22 -14.11 7.62
C ALA A 51 5.94 -15.21 6.58
N ASN A 52 4.70 -15.31 6.09
CA ASN A 52 4.29 -16.22 5.01
C ASN A 52 4.63 -15.69 3.60
N GLY A 53 5.32 -14.55 3.49
CA GLY A 53 5.72 -13.94 2.22
C GLY A 53 4.66 -13.07 1.57
N SER A 54 3.49 -12.86 2.17
CA SER A 54 2.51 -11.89 1.68
C SER A 54 2.92 -10.47 2.04
N ILE A 55 2.64 -9.51 1.16
CA ILE A 55 2.75 -8.07 1.40
C ILE A 55 1.36 -7.47 1.26
N PHE A 56 0.90 -6.77 2.30
CA PHE A 56 -0.37 -6.06 2.28
C PHE A 56 -0.16 -4.56 2.07
N ILE A 57 -0.89 -4.00 1.13
CA ILE A 57 -0.86 -2.57 0.82
C ILE A 57 -2.27 -2.02 0.85
N GLY A 58 -2.53 -1.11 1.79
CA GLY A 58 -3.81 -0.42 1.95
C GLY A 58 -3.93 0.79 1.03
N TRP A 59 -5.08 0.93 0.37
CA TRP A 59 -5.43 2.06 -0.47
C TRP A 59 -6.60 2.85 0.13
N HIS A 60 -6.53 4.17 0.03
CA HIS A 60 -7.60 5.15 0.29
C HIS A 60 -9.01 4.80 -0.26
N GLN A 61 -9.14 3.88 -1.22
CA GLN A 61 -10.37 3.61 -1.97
C GLN A 61 -11.00 2.28 -1.59
N LEU A 62 -10.99 1.98 -0.29
CA LEU A 62 -11.67 0.81 0.30
C LEU A 62 -11.05 -0.53 -0.13
N LYS A 63 -9.81 -0.51 -0.60
CA LYS A 63 -9.13 -1.67 -1.17
C LYS A 63 -7.81 -1.90 -0.47
N MET A 64 -7.54 -3.15 -0.17
CA MET A 64 -6.24 -3.61 0.25
C MET A 64 -5.83 -4.73 -0.70
N LEU A 65 -4.60 -4.65 -1.18
CA LEU A 65 -4.03 -5.69 -2.03
C LEU A 65 -3.19 -6.62 -1.18
N GLU A 66 -3.36 -7.92 -1.38
CA GLU A 66 -2.38 -8.92 -1.01
C GLU A 66 -1.48 -9.17 -2.22
N ILE A 67 -0.18 -9.04 -2.02
CA ILE A 67 0.85 -9.23 -3.05
C ILE A 67 1.78 -10.36 -2.59
N ASP A 68 2.16 -11.22 -3.51
CA ASP A 68 3.26 -12.16 -3.32
C ASP A 68 4.58 -11.39 -3.21
N GLY A 69 5.24 -11.43 -2.05
CA GLY A 69 6.47 -10.67 -1.81
C GLY A 69 7.67 -11.13 -2.64
N ALA A 70 7.65 -12.35 -3.16
CA ALA A 70 8.71 -12.88 -4.01
C ALA A 70 8.54 -12.44 -5.47
N THR A 71 7.30 -12.43 -5.97
CA THR A 71 7.03 -12.19 -7.41
C THR A 71 6.44 -10.83 -7.72
N GLY A 72 5.85 -10.14 -6.74
CA GLY A 72 5.10 -8.91 -6.95
C GLY A 72 3.69 -9.14 -7.53
N GLU A 73 3.24 -10.38 -7.66
CA GLU A 73 1.91 -10.71 -8.18
C GLU A 73 0.80 -10.42 -7.17
N VAL A 74 -0.31 -9.84 -7.62
CA VAL A 74 -1.48 -9.62 -6.78
C VAL A 74 -2.18 -10.96 -6.53
N ARG A 75 -2.18 -11.41 -5.27
CA ARG A 75 -2.88 -12.62 -4.82
C ARG A 75 -4.36 -12.36 -4.57
N ALA A 76 -4.71 -11.20 -4.01
CA ALA A 76 -6.09 -10.85 -3.67
C ALA A 76 -6.35 -9.33 -3.62
N GLU A 77 -7.61 -8.95 -3.87
CA GLU A 77 -8.17 -7.63 -3.54
C GLU A 77 -9.18 -7.80 -2.39
N ILE A 78 -8.87 -7.21 -1.24
CA ILE A 78 -9.72 -7.23 -0.05
C ILE A 78 -10.43 -5.88 0.04
N ARG A 79 -11.76 -5.91 0.17
CA ARG A 79 -12.56 -4.70 0.33
C ARG A 79 -12.82 -4.40 1.80
N SER A 80 -12.39 -3.23 2.25
CA SER A 80 -12.77 -2.70 3.57
C SER A 80 -14.05 -1.86 3.44
N ALA A 81 -14.84 -1.76 4.50
CA ALA A 81 -16.08 -0.98 4.47
C ALA A 81 -15.84 0.54 4.37
N VAL A 82 -14.67 1.01 4.84
CA VAL A 82 -14.23 2.41 4.81
C VAL A 82 -12.72 2.49 4.53
N GLY A 83 -12.21 3.68 4.21
CA GLY A 83 -10.83 3.87 3.78
C GLY A 83 -9.83 3.45 4.87
N VAL A 84 -8.79 2.72 4.48
CA VAL A 84 -7.68 2.36 5.38
C VAL A 84 -6.76 3.57 5.47
N GLN A 85 -6.79 4.26 6.61
CA GLN A 85 -6.05 5.51 6.83
C GLN A 85 -4.99 5.40 7.95
N ALA A 86 -4.69 4.19 8.41
CA ALA A 86 -3.70 3.96 9.46
C ALA A 86 -2.89 2.68 9.17
N GLY A 87 -1.76 2.56 9.87
CA GLY A 87 -0.90 1.38 9.82
C GLY A 87 -1.69 0.11 10.15
N VAL A 88 -1.51 -0.91 9.31
CA VAL A 88 -2.10 -2.23 9.48
C VAL A 88 -1.20 -3.03 10.44
N ALA A 89 -1.77 -3.87 11.30
CA ALA A 89 -1.00 -4.77 12.16
C ALA A 89 -1.13 -6.23 11.70
N VAL A 90 -0.03 -6.98 11.76
CA VAL A 90 0.02 -8.40 11.44
C VAL A 90 0.27 -9.22 12.71
N GLY A 91 -0.49 -10.30 12.88
CA GLY A 91 -0.26 -11.35 13.86
C GLY A 91 -0.12 -12.72 13.20
N PRO A 92 0.16 -13.79 13.96
CA PRO A 92 0.20 -15.17 13.45
C PRO A 92 -1.21 -15.59 13.01
N ASP A 93 -1.55 -15.35 11.74
CA ASP A 93 -2.86 -15.63 11.10
C ASP A 93 -3.92 -14.52 11.19
N MET A 94 -3.52 -13.28 11.51
CA MET A 94 -4.45 -12.16 11.53
C MET A 94 -3.86 -10.90 10.89
N LEU A 95 -4.71 -10.18 10.18
CA LEU A 95 -4.44 -8.82 9.71
C LEU A 95 -5.48 -7.86 10.31
N VAL A 96 -5.02 -6.92 11.13
CA VAL A 96 -5.88 -5.90 11.75
C VAL A 96 -5.83 -4.64 10.91
N VAL A 97 -6.95 -4.35 10.24
CA VAL A 97 -7.09 -3.19 9.37
C VAL A 97 -7.94 -2.13 10.08
N PRO A 98 -7.34 -1.08 10.65
CA PRO A 98 -8.11 0.02 11.21
C PRO A 98 -8.86 0.76 10.09
N SER A 99 -10.12 1.07 10.34
CA SER A 99 -11.00 1.67 9.36
C SER A 99 -11.80 2.80 10.02
N VAL A 100 -11.79 4.00 9.44
CA VAL A 100 -12.49 5.17 9.98
C VAL A 100 -13.79 5.41 9.22
N LYS A 101 -14.92 5.43 9.93
CA LYS A 101 -16.20 5.89 9.38
C LYS A 101 -16.41 7.33 9.80
N PHE A 102 -16.34 8.27 8.86
CA PHE A 102 -16.80 9.64 9.12
C PHE A 102 -18.32 9.61 9.18
N LEU A 103 -18.87 9.81 10.38
CA LEU A 103 -20.27 10.16 10.57
C LEU A 103 -20.35 11.68 10.48
N TYR A 104 -20.92 12.19 9.39
CA TYR A 104 -21.35 13.58 9.36
C TYR A 104 -22.65 13.67 10.17
N ILE A 105 -22.62 14.44 11.25
CA ILE A 105 -23.78 14.85 12.05
C ILE A 105 -24.31 16.18 11.55
#